data_AF-A0A1E7N1X4-F1
#
_entry.id   AF-A0A1E7N1X4-F1
#
_cell.length_a   1.000
_cell.length_b   1.000
_cell.length_c   1.000
_cell.angle_alpha   90.00
_cell.angle_beta   90.00
_cell.angle_gamma   90.00
#
_symmetry.space_group_name_H-M   'P 1'
#
loop_
_entity.id
_entity.type
_entity.pdbx_description
1 polymer ?
#
loop_
_entity_poly.entity_id
_entity_poly.type
_entity_poly.pdbx_seq_one_letter_code
_entity_poly.pdbx_strand_id
1 'polypeptide(L)'
;MSSSRAVSREVVQSIVDAVAQLDRDALRRLDPEGLSAQFDARFELEDYFHAMWEHLKACGERPAVRVEYQPLAALLDLLTGLSENVMFVDSVVHKDVLRQQ
;
A
#
# COMPACT_ATOMS: atom_id res chain seq x y z
N MET A 1 9.78 -10.00 27.35
CA MET A 1 10.17 -9.13 26.20
C MET A 1 9.24 -9.25 24.97
N SER A 2 8.23 -10.14 24.95
CA SER A 2 7.31 -10.30 23.81
C SER A 2 6.29 -9.17 23.61
N SER A 3 6.04 -8.35 24.63
CA SER A 3 4.99 -7.32 24.60
C SER A 3 5.31 -6.14 23.67
N SER A 4 6.58 -5.70 23.59
CA SER A 4 6.94 -4.54 22.76
C SER A 4 6.79 -4.77 21.26
N ARG A 5 7.06 -6.00 20.77
CA ARG A 5 6.92 -6.33 19.34
C ARG A 5 5.46 -6.48 18.92
N ALA A 6 4.61 -6.99 19.82
CA ALA A 6 3.17 -7.06 19.59
C ALA A 6 2.57 -5.65 19.49
N VAL A 7 2.94 -4.76 20.41
CA VAL A 7 2.50 -3.35 20.40
C VAL A 7 2.95 -2.64 19.12
N SER A 8 4.20 -2.82 18.67
CA SER A 8 4.67 -2.22 17.41
C SER A 8 3.88 -2.70 16.20
N ARG A 9 3.52 -3.99 16.14
CA ARG A 9 2.71 -4.54 15.04
C ARG A 9 1.29 -3.99 15.05
N GLU A 10 0.65 -3.91 16.22
CA GLU A 10 -0.69 -3.34 16.35
C GLU A 10 -0.74 -1.88 15.96
N VAL A 11 0.26 -1.09 16.38
CA VAL A 11 0.38 0.33 15.98
C VAL A 11 0.55 0.46 14.47
N VAL A 12 1.41 -0.36 13.87
CA VAL A 12 1.60 -0.36 12.40
C VAL A 12 0.30 -0.70 11.68
N GLN A 13 -0.40 -1.75 12.10
CA GLN A 13 -1.68 -2.13 11.48
C GLN A 13 -2.72 -1.01 11.63
N SER A 14 -2.80 -0.38 12.80
CA SER A 14 -3.72 0.75 13.02
C SER A 14 -3.40 1.95 12.11
N ILE A 15 -2.12 2.20 11.82
CA ILE A 15 -1.71 3.25 10.88
C ILE A 15 -2.13 2.86 9.46
N VAL A 16 -1.87 1.61 9.05
CA VAL A 16 -2.26 1.10 7.73
C VAL A 16 -3.77 1.24 7.50
N ASP A 17 -4.58 0.79 8.47
CA ASP A 17 -6.03 0.86 8.38
C ASP A 17 -6.55 2.30 8.31
N ALA A 18 -5.97 3.20 9.12
CA ALA A 18 -6.35 4.62 9.12
C ALA A 18 -6.00 5.31 7.79
N VAL A 19 -4.81 5.06 7.26
CA VAL A 19 -4.37 5.61 5.97
C VAL A 19 -5.24 5.05 4.84
N ALA A 20 -5.51 3.74 4.81
CA ALA A 20 -6.37 3.12 3.82
C ALA A 20 -7.79 3.71 3.82
N GLN A 21 -8.34 4.03 4.99
CA GLN A 21 -9.65 4.66 5.09
C GLN A 21 -9.66 6.09 4.51
N LEU A 22 -8.70 6.92 4.92
CA LEU A 22 -8.57 8.30 4.42
C LEU A 22 -8.34 8.31 2.90
N ASP A 23 -7.54 7.36 2.42
CA ASP A 23 -7.21 7.20 1.02
C ASP A 23 -8.45 6.89 0.15
N ARG A 24 -9.28 5.92 0.54
CA ARG A 24 -10.53 5.62 -0.17
C ARG A 24 -11.45 6.84 -0.28
N ASP A 25 -11.53 7.64 0.78
CA ASP A 25 -12.38 8.84 0.80
C ASP A 25 -11.81 9.99 -0.05
N ALA A 26 -10.49 10.02 -0.26
CA ALA A 26 -9.84 10.94 -1.18
C ALA A 26 -10.01 10.49 -2.64
N LEU A 27 -9.79 9.21 -2.94
CA LEU A 27 -9.90 8.64 -4.29
C LEU A 27 -11.28 8.85 -4.92
N ARG A 28 -12.35 8.73 -4.13
CA ARG A 28 -13.74 8.98 -4.59
C ARG A 28 -14.01 10.40 -5.06
N ARG A 29 -13.13 11.36 -4.75
CA ARG A 29 -13.27 12.77 -5.13
C ARG A 29 -12.48 13.11 -6.39
N LEU A 30 -11.68 12.19 -6.89
CA LEU A 30 -10.89 12.38 -8.11
C LEU A 30 -11.73 12.06 -9.34
N ASP A 31 -11.38 12.72 -10.44
CA ASP A 31 -11.83 12.34 -11.77
C ASP A 31 -11.03 11.13 -12.29
N PRO A 32 -11.39 10.55 -13.46
CA PRO A 32 -10.69 9.38 -13.97
C PRO A 32 -9.20 9.60 -14.24
N GLU A 33 -8.79 10.80 -14.68
CA GLU A 33 -7.38 11.13 -14.91
C GLU A 33 -6.60 11.17 -13.59
N GLY A 34 -7.15 11.84 -12.57
CA GLY A 34 -6.58 11.86 -11.23
C GLY A 34 -6.50 10.47 -10.60
N LEU A 35 -7.49 9.61 -10.85
CA LEU A 35 -7.48 8.21 -10.39
C LEU A 35 -6.37 7.39 -11.07
N SER A 36 -6.19 7.56 -12.38
CA SER A 36 -5.09 6.92 -13.13
C SER A 36 -3.73 7.40 -12.62
N ALA A 37 -3.56 8.70 -12.39
CA ALA A 37 -2.30 9.24 -11.85
C ALA A 37 -1.99 8.69 -10.45
N GLN A 38 -3.01 8.47 -9.61
CA GLN A 38 -2.84 7.82 -8.30
C GLN A 38 -2.45 6.35 -8.43
N PHE A 39 -2.97 5.64 -9.43
CA PHE A 39 -2.57 4.26 -9.71
C PHE A 39 -1.09 4.19 -10.09
N ASP A 40 -0.67 4.98 -11.07
CA ASP A 40 0.71 4.99 -11.58
C ASP A 40 1.70 5.35 -10.46
N ALA A 41 1.42 6.40 -9.68
CA ALA A 41 2.30 6.82 -8.59
C ALA A 41 2.47 5.75 -7.50
N ARG A 42 1.42 4.96 -7.22
CA ARG A 42 1.50 3.86 -6.23
C ARG A 42 2.28 2.70 -6.78
N PHE A 43 2.06 2.36 -8.04
CA PHE A 43 2.79 1.30 -8.72
C PHE A 43 4.30 1.61 -8.76
N GLU A 44 4.69 2.83 -9.12
CA GLU A 44 6.09 3.27 -9.10
C GLU A 44 6.72 3.18 -7.70
N LEU A 45 5.97 3.54 -6.67
CA LEU A 45 6.45 3.50 -5.29
C LEU A 45 6.61 2.06 -4.78
N GLU A 46 5.63 1.20 -5.08
CA GLU A 46 5.67 -0.24 -4.79
C GLU A 46 6.88 -0.90 -5.47
N ASP A 47 7.08 -0.65 -6.77
CA ASP A 47 8.23 -1.12 -7.54
C ASP A 47 9.57 -0.69 -6.93
N TYR A 48 9.68 0.57 -6.50
CA TYR A 48 10.89 1.10 -5.86
C TYR A 48 11.24 0.31 -4.58
N PHE A 49 10.27 0.12 -3.69
CA PHE A 49 10.52 -0.59 -2.43
C PHE A 49 10.75 -2.09 -2.64
N HIS A 50 10.07 -2.70 -3.61
CA HIS A 50 10.34 -4.08 -4.01
C HIS A 50 11.76 -4.25 -4.56
N ALA A 51 12.22 -3.33 -5.41
CA ALA A 51 13.59 -3.35 -5.92
C ALA A 51 14.62 -3.25 -4.80
N MET A 52 14.38 -2.39 -3.79
CA MET A 52 15.24 -2.31 -2.61
C MET A 52 15.24 -3.62 -1.81
N TRP A 53 14.07 -4.23 -1.60
CA TRP A 53 13.95 -5.52 -0.92
C TRP A 53 14.73 -6.64 -1.63
N GLU A 54 14.62 -6.71 -2.95
CA GLU A 54 15.34 -7.70 -3.77
C GLU A 54 16.84 -7.43 -3.80
N HIS A 55 17.26 -6.15 -3.82
CA HIS A 55 18.66 -5.78 -3.71
C HIS A 55 19.28 -6.26 -2.39
N LEU A 56 18.58 -6.07 -1.26
CA LEU A 56 19.02 -6.61 0.04
C LEU A 56 19.23 -8.12 -0.03
N LYS A 57 18.27 -8.87 -0.58
CA LYS A 57 18.39 -10.32 -0.77
C LYS A 57 19.61 -10.68 -1.63
N ALA A 58 19.85 -9.94 -2.71
CA ALA A 58 21.00 -10.14 -3.59
C ALA A 58 22.35 -9.90 -2.89
N CYS A 59 22.39 -8.99 -1.90
CA CYS A 59 23.54 -8.77 -1.03
C CYS A 59 23.73 -9.86 0.05
N GLY A 60 22.91 -10.91 0.05
CA GLY A 60 22.95 -11.99 1.05
C GLY A 60 22.19 -11.65 2.34
N GLU A 61 21.48 -10.52 2.37
CA GLU A 61 20.63 -10.17 3.50
C GLU A 61 19.37 -11.04 3.58
N ARG A 62 18.78 -11.07 4.78
CA ARG A 62 17.55 -11.82 5.04
C ARG A 62 16.43 -10.91 5.56
N PRO A 63 15.93 -9.97 4.73
CA PRO A 63 14.99 -8.94 5.17
C PRO A 63 13.68 -9.50 5.73
N ALA A 64 13.25 -10.69 5.28
CA ALA A 64 12.03 -11.34 5.77
C ALA A 64 12.06 -11.77 7.25
N VAL A 65 13.25 -11.96 7.85
CA VAL A 65 13.38 -12.50 9.22
C VAL A 65 14.16 -11.59 10.17
N ARG A 66 14.87 -10.60 9.62
CA ARG A 66 15.68 -9.65 10.38
C ARG A 66 14.83 -8.45 10.82
N VAL A 67 14.86 -8.15 12.12
CA VAL A 67 13.94 -7.19 12.76
C VAL A 67 14.14 -5.76 12.26
N GLU A 68 15.37 -5.40 11.88
CA GLU A 68 15.72 -4.09 11.34
C GLU A 68 15.04 -3.77 10.00
N TYR A 69 14.56 -4.77 9.27
CA TYR A 69 13.84 -4.60 8.01
C TYR A 69 12.31 -4.67 8.17
N GLN A 70 11.79 -4.86 9.39
CA GLN A 70 10.34 -4.81 9.64
C GLN A 70 9.68 -3.51 9.16
N PRO A 71 10.29 -2.31 9.29
CA PRO A 71 9.70 -1.09 8.74
C PRO A 71 9.52 -1.15 7.22
N LEU A 72 10.47 -1.76 6.50
CA LEU A 72 10.37 -1.91 5.05
C LEU A 72 9.27 -2.90 4.67
N ALA A 73 9.14 -4.02 5.40
CA ALA A 73 8.04 -4.97 5.19
C ALA A 73 6.68 -4.30 5.43
N ALA A 74 6.54 -3.54 6.51
CA ALA A 74 5.31 -2.81 6.82
C ALA A 74 4.95 -1.76 5.76
N LEU A 75 5.95 -1.13 5.13
CA LEU A 75 5.73 -0.17 4.07
C LEU A 75 5.26 -0.86 2.78
N LEU A 76 5.82 -2.02 2.45
CA LEU A 76 5.33 -2.84 1.32
C LEU A 76 3.89 -3.29 1.56
N ASP A 77 3.56 -3.78 2.76
CA ASP A 77 2.19 -4.17 3.12
C ASP A 77 1.21 -2.99 2.98
N LEU A 78 1.60 -1.78 3.40
CA LEU A 78 0.82 -0.57 3.22
C LEU A 78 0.59 -0.25 1.74
N LEU A 79 1.66 -0.27 0.93
CA LEU A 79 1.60 0.11 -0.49
C LEU A 79 0.72 -0.85 -1.29
N THR A 80 0.85 -2.16 -1.08
CA THR A 80 -0.02 -3.15 -1.70
C THR A 80 -1.49 -2.89 -1.34
N GLY A 81 -1.79 -2.60 -0.06
CA GLY A 81 -3.16 -2.24 0.36
C GLY A 81 -3.70 -0.95 -0.27
N LEU A 82 -2.83 0.05 -0.51
CA LEU A 82 -3.19 1.28 -1.21
C LEU A 82 -3.43 1.04 -2.71
N SER A 83 -2.62 0.21 -3.36
CA SER A 83 -2.79 -0.18 -4.76
C SER A 83 -4.13 -0.92 -4.96
N GLU A 84 -4.48 -1.84 -4.06
CA GLU A 84 -5.76 -2.56 -4.08
C GLU A 84 -6.97 -1.63 -3.94
N ASN A 85 -6.88 -0.59 -3.09
CA ASN A 85 -7.96 0.38 -2.91
C ASN A 85 -8.23 1.20 -4.18
N VAL A 86 -7.19 1.62 -4.94
CA VAL A 86 -7.39 2.34 -6.21
C VAL A 86 -8.10 1.46 -7.22
N MET A 87 -7.66 0.21 -7.38
CA MET A 87 -8.29 -0.74 -8.31
C MET A 87 -9.75 -0.98 -7.96
N PHE A 88 -10.09 -1.08 -6.67
CA PHE A 88 -11.47 -1.21 -6.24
C PHE A 88 -12.30 0.02 -6.64
N VAL A 89 -11.80 1.25 -6.37
CA VAL A 89 -12.50 2.49 -6.71
C VAL A 89 -12.68 2.63 -8.23
N ASP A 90 -11.65 2.37 -9.03
CA ASP A 90 -11.73 2.41 -10.49
C ASP A 90 -12.80 1.45 -11.02
N SER A 91 -12.84 0.22 -10.49
CA SER A 91 -13.84 -0.78 -10.89
C SER A 91 -15.28 -0.39 -10.55
N VAL A 92 -15.48 0.40 -9.49
CA VAL A 92 -16.79 0.92 -9.08
C VAL A 92 -17.20 2.09 -9.97
N VAL A 93 -16.30 3.04 -10.19
CA VAL A 93 -16.54 4.21 -11.06
C VAL A 93 -16.89 3.77 -12.48
N HIS A 94 -16.14 2.81 -13.04
CA HIS A 94 -16.43 2.28 -14.38
C HIS A 94 -17.81 1.61 -14.49
N LYS A 95 -18.27 0.92 -13.43
CA LYS A 95 -19.60 0.27 -13.41
C LYS A 95 -20.73 1.27 -13.31
N ASP A 96 -20.55 2.36 -12.57
CA ASP A 96 -21.58 3.39 -12.41
C ASP A 96 -21.77 4.19 -13.70
N VAL A 97 -20.68 4.46 -14.46
CA VAL A 97 -20.77 5.10 -15.78
C VAL A 97 -21.56 4.23 -16.77
N LEU A 98 -21.37 2.91 -16.76
CA LEU A 98 -22.08 1.98 -17.66
C LEU A 98 -23.56 1.77 -17.32
N ARG A 99 -23.98 2.06 -16.07
CA ARG A 99 -25.39 1.94 -15.65
C ARG A 99 -26.23 3.20 -15.91
N GLN A 100 -25.59 4.32 -16.21
CA GLN A 100 -26.26 5.60 -16.49
C GLN A 100 -26.40 5.91 -17.99
N GLN A 101 -26.02 4.98 -18.87
CA GLN A 101 -26.23 5.02 -20.32
C GLN A 101 -27.35 4.05 -20.71
#